data_AF-A0A1F3YWR6-F1
#
_entry.id   AF-A0A1F3YWR6-F1
#
_cell.length_a   1.000
_cell.length_b   1.000
_cell.length_c   1.000
_cell.angle_alpha   90.00
_cell.angle_beta   90.00
_cell.angle_gamma   90.00
#
_symmetry.space_group_name_H-M   'P 1'
#
loop_
_entity.id
_entity.type
_entity.pdbx_description
1 polymer ?
#
loop_
_entity_poly.entity_id
_entity_poly.type
_entity_poly.pdbx_seq_one_letter_code
_entity_poly.pdbx_strand_id
1 'polypeptide(L)' 'MALGGHFANRSVILEHRGNDEVIVRLARVIPEREAWLYENPKALASVRRGLDQARKGKVAASPPDLKAAAKLAARLED' A
#
# COMPACT_ATOMS: atom_id res chain seq x y z
N MET A 1 17.07 -14.29 20.68
CA MET A 1 17.32 -12.84 20.83
C MET A 1 16.44 -12.10 19.83
N ALA A 2 15.66 -11.12 20.28
CA ALA A 2 14.82 -10.30 19.40
C ALA A 2 15.43 -8.90 19.28
N LEU A 3 15.29 -8.24 18.13
CA LEU A 3 15.83 -6.90 17.84
C LEU A 3 15.23 -5.78 18.74
N GLY A 4 14.33 -6.12 19.66
CA GLY A 4 13.63 -5.19 20.56
C GLY A 4 12.34 -4.63 19.95
N GLY A 5 11.55 -3.96 20.79
CA GLY A 5 10.22 -3.45 20.42
C GLY A 5 10.21 -2.43 19.27
N HIS A 6 11.32 -1.72 19.04
CA HIS A 6 11.43 -0.71 17.99
C HIS A 6 11.25 -1.26 16.57
N PHE A 7 11.56 -2.55 16.37
CA PHE A 7 11.47 -3.26 15.09
C PHE A 7 10.29 -4.25 15.03
N ALA A 8 9.52 -4.40 16.11
CA ALA A 8 8.39 -5.32 16.14
C ALA A 8 7.35 -4.93 15.09
N ASN A 9 6.83 -5.93 14.35
CA ASN A 9 5.84 -5.76 13.28
C ASN A 9 6.25 -4.80 12.14
N ARG A 10 7.56 -4.62 11.90
CA ARG A 10 8.08 -3.74 10.86
C ARG A 10 9.06 -4.50 9.97
N SER A 11 8.99 -4.25 8.67
CA SER A 11 9.99 -4.76 7.73
C SER A 11 11.33 -4.06 7.95
N VAL A 12 12.41 -4.83 7.93
CA VAL A 12 13.78 -4.32 8.08
C VAL A 12 14.66 -4.86 6.96
N ILE A 13 15.63 -4.05 6.55
CA ILE A 13 16.75 -4.46 5.71
C ILE A 13 17.94 -4.65 6.64
N LEU A 14 18.59 -5.81 6.54
CA LEU A 14 19.80 -6.15 7.28
C LEU A 14 20.99 -6.04 6.32
N GLU A 15 22.00 -5.26 6.72
CA GLU A 15 23.26 -5.13 5.99
C GLU A 15 24.39 -5.57 6.92
N HIS A 16 25.14 -6.61 6.54
CA HIS A 16 26.29 -7.09 7.29
C HIS A 16 27.52 -6.27 6.92
N ARG A 17 28.13 -5.58 7.89
CA ARG A 17 29.38 -4.82 7.70
C ARG A 17 30.65 -5.55 8.12
N GLY A 18 30.49 -6.72 8.74
CA GLY A 18 31.56 -7.60 9.16
C GLY A 18 30.98 -8.80 9.91
N ASN A 19 31.85 -9.54 10.59
CA ASN A 19 31.41 -10.74 11.33
C ASN A 19 30.56 -10.38 12.56
N ASP A 20 30.78 -9.21 13.16
CA ASP A 20 30.13 -8.79 14.41
C ASP A 20 29.27 -7.52 14.25
N GLU A 21 29.13 -6.97 13.04
CA GLU A 21 28.40 -5.74 12.78
C GLU A 21 27.26 -5.94 11.76
N VAL A 22 26.04 -5.58 12.18
CA VAL A 22 24.85 -5.57 11.33
C VAL A 22 24.16 -4.20 11.45
N ILE A 23 23.94 -3.57 10.30
CA ILE A 23 23.13 -2.36 10.19
C ILE A 23 21.68 -2.79 9.92
N VAL A 24 20.77 -2.34 10.80
CA VAL A 24 19.33 -2.59 10.67
C VAL A 24 18.63 -1.32 10.22
N ARG A 25 18.02 -1.35 9.03
CA ARG A 25 17.28 -0.21 8.47
C ARG A 25 15.80 -0.54 8.37
N LEU A 26 14.95 0.36 8.85
CA LEU A 26 13.51 0.23 8.69
C LEU A 26 13.13 0.43 7.23
N ALA A 27 12.34 -0.50 6.70
CA ALA A 27 11.85 -0.46 5.33
C ALA A 27 10.33 -0.31 5.32
N ARG A 28 9.83 0.49 4.36
CA ARG A 28 8.43 0.42 3.94
C ARG A 28 8.38 -0.45 2.70
N VAL A 29 7.78 -1.62 2.84
CA VAL A 29 7.65 -2.58 1.73
C VAL A 29 6.35 -2.29 0.99
N ILE A 30 6.44 -2.18 -0.33
CA ILE A 30 5.30 -2.13 -1.23
C ILE A 30 5.20 -3.51 -1.87
N PRO A 31 4.09 -4.25 -1.72
CA PRO A 31 3.88 -5.51 -2.42
C PRO A 31 4.00 -5.33 -3.94
N GLU A 32 4.57 -6.30 -4.64
CA GLU A 32 4.81 -6.23 -6.09
C GLU A 32 3.54 -5.92 -6.89
N ARG A 33 2.43 -6.61 -6.56
CA ARG A 33 1.10 -6.37 -7.15
C ARG A 33 0.55 -4.95 -6.96
N GLU A 34 1.15 -4.15 -6.07
CA GLU A 34 0.79 -2.76 -5.77
C GLU A 34 1.86 -1.76 -6.27
N ALA A 35 3.01 -2.24 -6.77
CA ALA A 35 4.10 -1.39 -7.25
C ALA A 35 3.67 -0.51 -8.43
N TRP A 36 2.84 -1.04 -9.34
CA TRP A 36 2.31 -0.33 -10.51
C TRP A 36 1.65 1.02 -10.14
N LEU A 37 1.05 1.12 -8.96
CA LEU A 37 0.39 2.36 -8.52
C LEU A 37 1.39 3.49 -8.35
N TYR A 38 2.62 3.18 -7.91
CA TYR A 38 3.68 4.17 -7.72
C TYR A 38 4.37 4.55 -9.03
N GLU A 39 4.29 3.71 -10.05
CA GLU A 39 4.79 3.98 -11.40
C GLU A 39 3.83 4.87 -12.21
N ASN A 40 2.54 4.90 -11.84
CA ASN A 40 1.54 5.72 -12.50
C ASN A 40 1.18 6.97 -11.66
N PRO A 41 1.77 8.15 -11.95
CA PRO A 41 1.56 9.35 -11.13
C PRO A 41 0.10 9.82 -11.13
N LYS A 42 -0.65 9.59 -12.22
CA LYS A 42 -2.06 9.95 -12.33
C LYS A 42 -2.92 9.08 -11.42
N ALA A 43 -2.70 7.77 -11.44
CA ALA A 43 -3.41 6.83 -10.57
C ALA A 43 -3.10 7.12 -9.10
N LEU A 44 -1.82 7.31 -8.76
CA LEU A 44 -1.39 7.65 -7.41
C LEU A 44 -2.02 8.95 -6.91
N ALA A 45 -2.05 10.00 -7.73
CA ALA A 45 -2.68 11.26 -7.37
C ALA A 45 -4.18 11.10 -7.11
N SER A 46 -4.86 10.30 -7.93
CA SER A 46 -6.29 10.02 -7.74
C SER A 46 -6.56 9.28 -6.42
N VAL A 47 -5.77 8.25 -6.11
CA VAL A 47 -5.89 7.49 -4.85
C VAL A 47 -5.61 8.40 -3.65
N ARG A 48 -4.53 9.18 -3.68
CA ARG A 48 -4.18 10.11 -2.59
C ARG A 48 -5.28 11.15 -2.35
N ARG A 49 -5.87 11.69 -3.42
CA ARG A 49 -7.00 12.61 -3.32
C ARG A 49 -8.22 11.93 -2.69
N GLY A 50 -8.54 10.71 -3.10
CA GLY A 50 -9.65 9.95 -2.49
C GLY A 50 -9.43 9.69 -1.00
N LEU A 51 -8.22 9.34 -0.59
CA LEU A 51 -7.87 9.14 0.82
C LEU A 51 -8.01 10.44 1.64
N ASP A 52 -7.57 11.58 1.09
CA ASP A 52 -7.76 12.89 1.73
C ASP A 52 -9.24 13.28 1.86
N GLN A 53 -10.04 13.03 0.82
CA GLN A 53 -11.49 13.23 0.84
C GLN A 53 -12.16 12.36 1.91
N ALA A 54 -11.84 11.07 1.97
CA ALA A 54 -12.37 10.15 2.97
C ALA A 54 -12.02 10.59 4.39
N ARG A 55 -10.77 11.03 4.63
CA ARG A 55 -10.34 11.57 5.93
C ARG A 55 -11.14 12.80 6.35
N LYS A 56 -11.58 13.61 5.39
CA LYS A 56 -12.41 14.81 5.59
C LYS A 56 -13.92 14.51 5.60
N GLY A 57 -14.32 13.23 5.54
CA GLY A 57 -15.72 12.83 5.44
C GLY A 57 -16.40 13.18 4.11
N LYS A 58 -15.63 13.60 3.10
CA LYS A 58 -16.13 13.97 1.77
C LYS A 58 -16.27 12.70 0.91
N VAL A 59 -17.27 11.90 1.22
CA VAL A 59 -17.63 10.70 0.44
C VAL A 59 -18.81 11.01 -0.47
N ALA A 60 -19.01 10.18 -1.49
CA ALA A 60 -20.21 10.28 -2.32
C ALA A 60 -21.46 10.09 -1.44
N ALA A 61 -22.47 10.94 -1.64
CA ALA A 61 -23.71 10.89 -0.85
C ALA A 61 -24.50 9.59 -1.09
N SER A 62 -24.39 9.03 -2.29
CA SER A 62 -24.97 7.74 -2.64
C SER A 62 -23.86 6.71 -2.77
N PRO A 63 -24.02 5.52 -2.17
CA PRO A 63 -23.07 4.43 -2.35
C PRO A 63 -23.05 4.00 -3.83
N PRO A 64 -21.90 3.51 -4.34
CA PRO A 64 -21.84 2.94 -5.67
C PRO A 64 -22.71 1.68 -5.77
N ASP A 65 -23.32 1.45 -6.94
CA ASP A 65 -24.06 0.21 -7.20
C ASP A 65 -23.07 -0.94 -7.44
N LEU A 66 -22.84 -1.72 -6.38
CA LEU A 66 -21.93 -2.86 -6.40
C LEU A 66 -22.45 -3.99 -7.30
N LYS A 67 -23.77 -4.11 -7.50
CA LYS A 67 -24.36 -5.16 -8.34
C LYS A 67 -24.12 -4.85 -9.81
N ALA A 68 -24.29 -3.59 -10.21
CA ALA A 68 -23.96 -3.13 -11.55
C ALA A 68 -22.46 -3.28 -11.85
N ALA A 69 -21.61 -2.93 -10.87
CA ALA A 69 -20.16 -3.09 -11.00
C ALA A 69 -19.74 -4.55 -11.18
N ALA A 70 -20.29 -5.47 -10.38
CA ALA A 70 -20.02 -6.90 -10.51
C ALA A 70 -20.46 -7.46 -11.88
N LYS A 71 -21.62 -7.02 -12.39
CA LYS A 71 -22.10 -7.42 -13.72
C LYS A 71 -21.19 -6.93 -14.85
N LEU A 72 -20.59 -5.74 -14.70
CA LEU A 72 -19.63 -5.22 -15.66
C LEU A 72 -18.31 -6.00 -15.60
N ALA A 73 -17.79 -6.29 -14.40
CA ALA A 73 -16.55 -7.04 -14.22
C ALA A 73 -16.62 -8.41 -14.89
N ALA A 74 -17.70 -9.16 -14.69
CA ALA A 74 -17.91 -10.47 -15.32
C ALA A 74 -17.95 -10.42 -16.86
N ARG A 75 -18.17 -9.26 -17.48
CA ARG A 75 -18.16 -9.08 -18.95
C ARG A 75 -16.79 -8.70 -19.50
N LEU A 76 -15.83 -8.36 -18.63
CA LEU A 76 -14.47 -7.97 -18.98
C LEU A 76 -13.46 -9.11 -18.76
N GLU A 77 -13.92 -10.23 -18.20
CA GLU A 77 -13.11 -11.46 -18.00
C GLU A 77 -13.12 -12.39 -19.23
N ASP A 78 -13.69 -11.94 -20.36
CA ASP A 78 -13.53 -12.52 -21.71
C ASP A 78 -12.44 -11.77 -22.51
#